data_AF-A0AAV5SNC0-F1
#
_entry.id   AF-A0AAV5SNC0-F1
#
_cell.length_a   1.000
_cell.length_b   1.000
_cell.length_c   1.000
_cell.angle_alpha   90.00
_cell.angle_beta   90.00
_cell.angle_gamma   90.00
#
_symmetry.space_group_name_H-M   'P 1'
#
loop_
_entity.id
_entity.type
_entity.pdbx_description
1 polymer ?
#
loop_
_entity_poly.entity_id
_entity_poly.type
_entity_poly.pdbx_seq_one_letter_code
_entity_poly.pdbx_strand_id
1 'polypeptide(L)'
;MVDNNFFGSDWIAEITKYKEDSNWRLKETVLRKVYKRLDEYVHEHVRECDFDPQKWNMDFEQSARSGGSLNAILRLLQLTVVVAFRGPNNALFVSNVNGLAGNVQLAIKHSFDEVEMCTREDAQSPKPLVVHDEESRVPSNHINHSLLYDTEDTIKTMSEELESMKGKMEEKEEMMKKMEKKMSEVQERKAEEIREIRQKLSDREIAYTELEYEKSMLSEESRRLKEEIGELRTRVSTITRSEEERFRREKS
;
A
#
# COMPACT_ATOMS: atom_id res chain seq x y z
N MET A 1 -20.83 -4.03 -9.47
CA MET A 1 -19.97 -2.87 -9.16
C MET A 1 -19.87 -2.79 -7.64
N VAL A 2 -18.68 -2.56 -7.08
CA VAL A 2 -18.44 -2.78 -5.63
C VAL A 2 -19.12 -1.72 -4.77
N ASP A 3 -18.85 -0.45 -5.04
CA ASP A 3 -19.48 0.69 -4.37
C ASP A 3 -19.49 1.90 -5.30
N ASN A 4 -20.66 2.29 -5.80
CA ASN A 4 -20.78 3.38 -6.76
C ASN A 4 -20.61 4.76 -6.12
N ASN A 5 -20.81 4.86 -4.80
CA ASN A 5 -20.67 6.12 -4.09
C ASN A 5 -19.19 6.42 -3.87
N PHE A 6 -18.40 5.38 -3.59
CA PHE A 6 -16.96 5.53 -3.35
C PHE A 6 -16.12 5.49 -4.64
N PHE A 7 -16.40 4.53 -5.53
CA PHE A 7 -15.78 4.38 -6.85
C PHE A 7 -16.65 5.03 -7.93
N GLY A 8 -16.97 6.31 -7.73
CA GLY A 8 -17.85 7.08 -8.60
C GLY A 8 -17.28 7.34 -9.99
N SER A 9 -18.14 7.86 -10.87
CA SER A 9 -17.78 8.23 -12.25
C SER A 9 -16.62 9.22 -12.32
N ASP A 10 -16.55 10.14 -11.37
CA ASP A 10 -15.55 11.21 -11.35
C ASP A 10 -14.16 10.62 -11.10
N TRP A 11 -14.03 9.71 -10.14
CA TRP A 11 -12.78 8.99 -9.91
C TRP A 11 -12.41 8.08 -11.09
N ILE A 12 -13.39 7.37 -11.68
CA ILE A 12 -13.13 6.53 -12.86
C ILE A 12 -12.62 7.39 -14.04
N ALA A 13 -13.08 8.64 -14.17
CA ALA A 13 -12.60 9.56 -15.19
C ALA A 13 -11.13 9.99 -15.00
N GLU A 14 -10.62 9.98 -13.76
CA GLU A 14 -9.20 10.23 -13.45
C GLU A 14 -8.27 9.08 -13.85
N ILE A 15 -8.82 7.89 -14.09
CA ILE A 15 -8.08 6.72 -14.54
C ILE A 15 -7.90 6.80 -16.06
N THR A 16 -6.70 7.19 -16.48
CA THR A 16 -6.34 7.28 -17.90
C THR A 16 -6.48 5.92 -18.57
N LYS A 17 -7.32 5.82 -19.60
CA LYS A 17 -7.41 4.63 -20.45
C LYS A 17 -6.16 4.54 -21.31
N TYR A 18 -5.57 3.36 -21.40
CA TYR A 18 -4.37 3.10 -22.19
C TYR A 18 -4.50 1.82 -23.01
N LYS A 19 -3.71 1.73 -24.08
CA LYS A 19 -3.59 0.55 -24.94
C LYS A 19 -2.47 -0.37 -24.45
N GLU A 20 -2.47 -1.62 -24.88
CA GLU A 20 -1.47 -2.61 -24.47
C GLU A 20 -0.01 -2.18 -24.80
N ASP A 21 0.20 -1.43 -25.87
CA ASP A 21 1.49 -0.88 -26.31
C ASP A 21 1.86 0.46 -25.64
N SER A 22 1.03 0.96 -24.72
CA SER A 22 1.27 2.24 -24.06
C SER A 22 2.50 2.23 -23.15
N ASN A 23 3.06 3.42 -22.92
CA ASN A 23 4.22 3.62 -22.06
C ASN A 23 4.02 3.00 -20.68
N TRP A 24 4.97 2.16 -20.24
CA TRP A 24 4.90 1.45 -18.95
C TRP A 24 4.74 2.42 -17.77
N ARG A 25 5.28 3.63 -17.83
CA ARG A 25 5.09 4.65 -16.77
C ARG A 25 3.64 5.05 -16.60
N LEU A 26 2.88 5.13 -17.70
CA LEU A 26 1.45 5.41 -17.65
C LEU A 26 0.69 4.25 -16.99
N LYS A 27 1.03 3.01 -17.35
CA LYS A 27 0.44 1.80 -16.74
C LYS A 27 0.72 1.75 -15.24
N GLU A 28 1.98 1.95 -14.85
CA GLU A 28 2.40 2.02 -13.45
C GLU A 28 1.61 3.09 -12.68
N THR A 29 1.46 4.27 -13.26
CA THR A 29 0.73 5.39 -12.64
C THR A 29 -0.73 5.01 -12.39
N VAL A 30 -1.37 4.35 -13.37
CA VAL A 30 -2.73 3.86 -13.23
C VAL A 30 -2.83 2.78 -12.13
N LEU A 31 -1.90 1.82 -12.10
CA LEU A 31 -1.88 0.78 -11.06
C LEU A 31 -1.73 1.40 -9.65
N ARG A 32 -0.86 2.40 -9.49
CA ARG A 32 -0.70 3.13 -8.22
C ARG A 32 -1.97 3.88 -7.81
N LYS A 33 -2.68 4.52 -8.76
CA LYS A 33 -3.96 5.19 -8.49
C LYS A 33 -5.04 4.21 -8.05
N VAL A 34 -5.14 3.05 -8.72
CA VAL A 34 -6.09 1.99 -8.35
C VAL A 34 -5.76 1.44 -6.97
N TYR A 35 -4.49 1.13 -6.71
CA TYR A 35 -4.03 0.67 -5.39
C TYR A 35 -4.43 1.65 -4.30
N LYS A 36 -4.04 2.92 -4.44
CA LYS A 36 -4.30 3.97 -3.45
C LYS A 36 -5.79 4.06 -3.12
N ARG A 37 -6.66 4.01 -4.14
CA ARG A 37 -8.10 4.11 -3.91
C ARG A 37 -8.68 2.88 -3.21
N LEU A 38 -8.20 1.68 -3.55
CA LEU A 38 -8.60 0.45 -2.85
C LEU A 38 -8.12 0.47 -1.39
N ASP A 39 -6.91 0.94 -1.15
CA ASP A 39 -6.31 1.08 0.18
C ASP A 39 -7.12 2.06 1.06
N GLU A 40 -7.47 3.22 0.52
CA GLU A 40 -8.37 4.20 1.17
C GLU A 40 -9.72 3.55 1.52
N TYR A 41 -10.31 2.78 0.59
CA TYR A 41 -11.59 2.11 0.84
C TYR A 41 -11.50 1.12 2.00
N VAL A 42 -10.45 0.29 2.01
CA VAL A 42 -10.23 -0.72 3.05
C VAL A 42 -10.08 -0.03 4.41
N HIS A 43 -9.26 1.02 4.52
CA HIS A 43 -9.07 1.73 5.78
C HIS A 43 -10.34 2.45 6.28
N GLU A 44 -11.12 3.04 5.38
CA GLU A 44 -12.31 3.82 5.78
C GLU A 44 -13.52 2.93 6.11
N HIS A 45 -13.73 1.86 5.33
CA HIS A 45 -14.97 1.06 5.33
C HIS A 45 -14.78 -0.36 5.87
N VAL A 46 -13.55 -0.86 5.91
CA VAL A 46 -13.20 -2.22 6.37
C VAL A 46 -12.30 -2.09 7.60
N ARG A 47 -12.81 -1.44 8.65
CA ARG A 47 -12.09 -1.08 9.90
C ARG A 47 -11.47 -2.24 10.70
N GLU A 48 -11.65 -3.49 10.25
CA GLU A 48 -11.12 -4.72 10.86
C GLU A 48 -10.02 -5.38 10.02
N CYS A 49 -9.64 -4.80 8.89
CA CYS A 49 -8.49 -5.26 8.11
C CYS A 49 -7.26 -4.43 8.48
N ASP A 50 -6.38 -4.98 9.33
CA ASP A 50 -5.00 -4.51 9.49
C ASP A 50 -4.21 -4.83 8.21
N PHE A 51 -4.45 -4.03 7.18
CA PHE A 51 -3.78 -4.14 5.91
C PHE A 51 -2.36 -3.58 6.05
N ASP A 52 -1.35 -4.46 6.10
CA ASP A 52 0.07 -4.04 6.10
C ASP A 52 0.61 -3.95 4.66
N PRO A 53 0.85 -2.74 4.13
CA PRO A 53 1.39 -2.55 2.78
C PRO A 53 2.79 -3.14 2.61
N GLN A 54 3.57 -3.30 3.69
CA GLN A 54 4.92 -3.87 3.62
C GLN A 54 4.89 -5.39 3.38
N LYS A 55 3.85 -6.09 3.84
CA LYS A 55 3.70 -7.55 3.62
C LYS A 55 3.34 -7.91 2.18
N TRP A 56 2.77 -6.97 1.42
CA TRP A 56 2.19 -7.25 0.11
C TRP A 56 3.17 -7.13 -1.08
N ASN A 57 4.37 -6.57 -0.85
CA ASN A 57 5.48 -6.44 -1.83
C ASN A 57 5.00 -6.18 -3.27
N MET A 58 4.30 -5.07 -3.47
CA MET A 58 3.74 -4.68 -4.77
C MET A 58 4.73 -3.82 -5.55
N ASP A 59 5.49 -4.44 -6.45
CA ASP A 59 6.31 -3.73 -7.43
C ASP A 59 5.49 -3.39 -8.70
N PHE A 60 4.88 -2.20 -8.69
CA PHE A 60 4.10 -1.70 -9.81
C PHE A 60 4.98 -1.36 -11.03
N GLU A 61 6.24 -0.98 -10.83
CA GLU A 61 7.16 -0.69 -11.93
C GLU A 61 7.46 -1.97 -12.69
N GLN A 62 7.83 -3.04 -11.98
CA GLN A 62 8.10 -4.32 -12.59
C GLN A 62 6.85 -4.88 -13.29
N SER A 63 5.67 -4.70 -12.71
CA SER A 63 4.41 -5.20 -13.27
C SER A 63 3.92 -4.42 -14.49
N ALA A 64 4.32 -3.15 -14.63
CA ALA A 64 3.91 -2.28 -15.73
C ALA A 64 4.72 -2.50 -17.02
N ARG A 65 5.91 -3.10 -16.92
CA ARG A 65 6.80 -3.38 -18.06
C ARG A 65 6.27 -4.56 -18.88
N SER A 66 6.52 -4.53 -20.20
CA SER A 66 6.17 -5.65 -21.09
C SER A 66 6.94 -6.92 -20.69
N GLY A 67 6.23 -8.00 -20.37
CA GLY A 67 6.83 -9.22 -19.79
C GLY A 67 7.16 -9.13 -18.30
N GLY A 68 6.60 -8.12 -17.62
CA GLY A 68 6.76 -7.88 -16.18
C GLY A 68 6.12 -8.93 -15.28
N SER A 69 6.44 -8.86 -13.98
CA SER A 69 5.85 -9.72 -12.96
C SER A 69 4.34 -9.48 -12.86
N LEU A 70 3.53 -10.54 -12.78
CA LEU A 70 2.09 -10.40 -12.56
C LEU A 70 1.74 -10.17 -11.08
N ASN A 71 2.72 -10.19 -10.18
CA ASN A 71 2.49 -10.20 -8.74
C ASN A 71 1.65 -8.99 -8.28
N ALA A 72 2.03 -7.76 -8.65
CA ALA A 72 1.27 -6.60 -8.17
C ALA A 72 -0.16 -6.55 -8.74
N ILE A 73 -0.36 -7.06 -9.96
CA ILE A 73 -1.70 -7.16 -10.56
C ILE A 73 -2.55 -8.20 -9.83
N LEU A 74 -1.98 -9.37 -9.53
CA LEU A 74 -2.66 -10.41 -8.77
C LEU A 74 -3.02 -9.92 -7.37
N ARG A 75 -2.11 -9.22 -6.69
CA ARG A 75 -2.39 -8.58 -5.40
C ARG A 75 -3.51 -7.54 -5.49
N LEU A 76 -3.53 -6.69 -6.52
CA LEU A 76 -4.65 -5.76 -6.73
C LEU A 76 -5.99 -6.46 -6.94
N LEU A 77 -5.99 -7.59 -7.67
CA LEU A 77 -7.19 -8.41 -7.84
C LEU A 77 -7.65 -9.02 -6.51
N GLN A 78 -6.75 -9.55 -5.70
CA GLN A 78 -7.06 -10.06 -4.35
C GLN A 78 -7.67 -8.96 -3.48
N LEU A 79 -7.09 -7.76 -3.49
CA LEU A 79 -7.63 -6.62 -2.74
C LEU A 79 -9.03 -6.21 -3.23
N THR A 80 -9.24 -6.21 -4.55
CA THR A 80 -10.55 -5.93 -5.14
C THR A 80 -11.59 -6.96 -4.70
N VAL A 81 -11.22 -8.24 -4.59
CA VAL A 81 -12.09 -9.31 -4.08
C VAL A 81 -12.50 -9.02 -2.63
N VAL A 82 -11.55 -8.65 -1.76
CA VAL A 82 -11.86 -8.29 -0.37
C VAL A 82 -12.82 -7.11 -0.28
N VAL A 83 -12.53 -6.04 -1.03
CA VAL A 83 -13.38 -4.86 -1.13
C VAL A 83 -14.78 -5.24 -1.62
N ALA A 84 -14.90 -6.17 -2.57
CA ALA A 84 -16.19 -6.65 -3.07
C ALA A 84 -16.97 -7.49 -2.04
N PHE A 85 -16.30 -8.32 -1.23
CA PHE A 85 -16.94 -9.10 -0.17
C PHE A 85 -17.37 -8.25 1.03
N ARG A 86 -16.67 -7.15 1.31
CA ARG A 86 -16.93 -6.26 2.44
C ARG A 86 -17.77 -5.04 2.08
N GLY A 87 -17.88 -4.70 0.80
CA GLY A 87 -18.63 -3.56 0.31
C GLY A 87 -20.15 -3.71 0.43
N PRO A 88 -20.90 -2.63 0.21
CA PRO A 88 -22.37 -2.60 0.37
C PRO A 88 -23.12 -3.49 -0.61
N ASN A 89 -22.48 -3.87 -1.73
CA ASN A 89 -23.06 -4.74 -2.76
C ASN A 89 -22.57 -6.20 -2.66
N ASN A 90 -22.05 -6.63 -1.49
CA ASN A 90 -21.47 -7.95 -1.33
C ASN A 90 -22.43 -9.12 -1.66
N ALA A 91 -23.73 -8.99 -1.37
CA ALA A 91 -24.71 -10.03 -1.66
C ALA A 91 -24.78 -10.35 -3.16
N LEU A 92 -24.72 -9.32 -4.02
CA LEU A 92 -24.66 -9.49 -5.46
C LEU A 92 -23.34 -10.14 -5.90
N PHE A 93 -22.22 -9.74 -5.28
CA PHE A 93 -20.92 -10.32 -5.58
C PHE A 93 -20.87 -11.82 -5.20
N VAL A 94 -21.31 -12.18 -4.00
CA VAL A 94 -21.40 -13.57 -3.52
C VAL A 94 -22.30 -14.41 -4.42
N SER A 95 -23.46 -13.88 -4.82
CA SER A 95 -24.37 -14.56 -5.76
C SER A 95 -23.68 -14.86 -7.09
N ASN A 96 -22.89 -13.91 -7.62
CA ASN A 96 -22.17 -14.11 -8.87
C ASN A 96 -21.03 -15.12 -8.71
N VAL A 97 -20.30 -15.09 -7.59
CA VAL A 97 -19.23 -16.06 -7.31
C VAL A 97 -19.80 -17.49 -7.25
N ASN A 98 -20.93 -17.69 -6.59
CA ASN A 98 -21.60 -19.00 -6.50
C ASN A 98 -22.06 -19.57 -7.85
N GLY A 99 -22.19 -18.73 -8.87
CA GLY A 99 -22.50 -19.15 -10.25
C GLY A 99 -21.27 -19.58 -11.07
N LEU A 100 -20.04 -19.40 -10.55
CA LEU A 100 -18.81 -19.75 -11.24
C LEU A 100 -18.46 -21.23 -11.06
N ALA A 101 -17.51 -21.73 -11.85
CA ALA A 101 -16.98 -23.08 -11.67
C ALA A 101 -16.33 -23.25 -10.29
N GLY A 102 -16.45 -24.45 -9.69
CA GLY A 102 -16.02 -24.70 -8.31
C GLY A 102 -14.53 -24.41 -8.04
N ASN A 103 -13.66 -24.62 -9.02
CA ASN A 103 -12.23 -24.27 -8.92
C ASN A 103 -12.01 -22.74 -8.84
N VAL A 104 -12.82 -21.95 -9.54
CA VAL A 104 -12.77 -20.49 -9.50
C VAL A 104 -13.31 -19.98 -8.16
N GLN A 105 -14.39 -20.59 -7.65
CA GLN A 105 -14.91 -20.29 -6.32
C GLN A 105 -13.87 -20.54 -5.23
N LEU A 106 -13.18 -21.68 -5.29
CA LEU A 106 -12.09 -22.03 -4.39
C LEU A 106 -10.93 -21.03 -4.45
N ALA A 107 -10.52 -20.61 -5.65
CA ALA A 107 -9.46 -19.62 -5.83
C ALA A 107 -9.84 -18.24 -5.26
N ILE A 108 -11.09 -17.81 -5.46
CA ILE A 108 -11.62 -16.55 -4.91
C ILE A 108 -11.70 -16.62 -3.39
N LYS A 109 -12.18 -17.74 -2.84
CA LYS A 109 -12.23 -17.98 -1.40
C LYS A 109 -10.84 -17.96 -0.77
N HIS A 110 -9.89 -18.71 -1.34
CA HIS A 110 -8.50 -18.71 -0.87
C HIS A 110 -7.87 -17.31 -0.93
N SER A 111 -8.16 -16.55 -1.99
CA SER A 111 -7.71 -15.17 -2.11
C SER A 111 -8.30 -14.25 -1.05
N PHE A 112 -9.54 -14.49 -0.60
CA PHE A 112 -10.14 -13.75 0.49
C PHE A 112 -9.52 -14.15 1.85
N ASP A 113 -9.43 -15.46 2.10
CA ASP A 113 -8.88 -16.02 3.34
C ASP A 113 -7.41 -15.62 3.55
N GLU A 114 -6.58 -15.62 2.48
CA GLU A 114 -5.17 -15.20 2.53
C GLU A 114 -5.03 -13.75 3.02
N VAL A 115 -5.91 -12.87 2.53
CA VAL A 115 -5.89 -11.45 2.90
C VAL A 115 -6.40 -11.25 4.33
N GLU A 116 -7.46 -11.97 4.72
CA GLU A 116 -8.02 -11.91 6.07
C GLU A 116 -7.11 -12.55 7.14
N MET A 117 -6.29 -13.55 6.77
CA MET A 117 -5.28 -14.14 7.65
C MET A 117 -4.09 -13.19 7.88
N CYS A 118 -3.68 -12.42 6.87
CA CYS A 118 -2.64 -11.40 7.03
C CYS A 118 -3.02 -10.28 8.01
N THR A 119 -4.30 -10.12 8.34
CA THR A 119 -4.84 -9.08 9.23
C THR A 119 -5.18 -9.58 10.64
N ARG A 120 -4.90 -10.84 11.00
CA ARG A 120 -5.39 -11.50 12.24
C ARG A 120 -4.30 -12.07 13.16
N GLU A 121 -3.07 -11.55 13.13
CA GLU A 121 -1.96 -12.11 13.92
C GLU A 121 -2.08 -11.98 15.46
N ASP A 122 -3.11 -11.29 16.01
CA ASP A 122 -3.26 -11.10 17.47
C ASP A 122 -4.37 -11.91 18.17
N ALA A 123 -4.99 -12.90 17.53
CA ALA A 123 -6.07 -13.68 18.14
C ALA A 123 -5.62 -15.05 18.70
N GLN A 124 -5.19 -15.04 19.97
CA GLN A 124 -5.37 -16.08 21.00
C GLN A 124 -4.74 -17.48 20.79
N SER A 125 -3.66 -17.73 21.54
CA SER A 125 -3.37 -19.06 22.09
C SER A 125 -4.33 -19.38 23.24
N PRO A 126 -5.07 -20.51 23.25
CA PRO A 126 -5.87 -20.91 24.39
C PRO A 126 -4.96 -21.45 25.51
N LYS A 127 -4.96 -20.78 26.67
CA LYS A 127 -4.41 -21.37 27.91
C LYS A 127 -5.26 -22.58 28.32
N PRO A 128 -4.67 -23.72 28.71
CA PRO A 128 -5.44 -24.86 29.20
C PRO A 128 -6.07 -24.53 30.56
N LEU A 129 -7.36 -24.84 30.69
CA LEU A 129 -8.09 -24.87 31.96
C LEU A 129 -7.48 -25.92 32.89
N VAL A 130 -6.94 -25.48 34.02
CA VAL A 130 -6.59 -26.36 35.14
C VAL A 130 -7.88 -26.74 35.86
N VAL A 131 -8.21 -28.02 35.83
CA VAL A 131 -9.30 -28.63 36.60
C VAL A 131 -8.93 -28.60 38.08
N HIS A 132 -9.73 -27.90 38.89
CA HIS A 132 -9.71 -28.05 40.34
C HIS A 132 -10.54 -29.27 40.71
N ASP A 133 -9.92 -30.25 41.38
CA ASP A 133 -10.62 -31.33 42.06
C ASP A 133 -10.60 -31.08 43.58
N GLU A 134 -11.74 -31.34 44.19
CA GLU A 134 -12.09 -31.08 45.58
C GLU A 134 -11.63 -32.17 46.56
N GLU A 135 -11.49 -31.76 47.82
CA GLU A 135 -11.67 -32.52 49.07
C GLU A 135 -10.70 -33.67 49.46
N SER A 136 -9.99 -33.46 50.58
CA SER A 136 -10.29 -34.22 51.81
C SER A 136 -9.59 -33.62 53.05
N ARG A 137 -10.37 -33.37 54.11
CA ARG A 137 -9.95 -33.14 55.51
C ARG A 137 -9.37 -34.45 56.09
N VAL A 138 -8.43 -34.47 57.05
CA VAL A 138 -8.57 -34.33 58.54
C VAL A 138 -7.16 -34.50 59.17
N PRO A 139 -6.85 -33.94 60.36
CA PRO A 139 -5.49 -33.69 60.84
C PRO A 139 -4.96 -34.75 61.83
N SER A 140 -3.63 -34.86 61.97
CA SER A 140 -3.03 -35.52 63.13
C SER A 140 -1.67 -34.92 63.48
N ASN A 141 -1.55 -34.50 64.74
CA ASN A 141 -0.38 -33.92 65.38
C ASN A 141 0.78 -34.93 65.46
N HIS A 142 1.90 -34.65 64.78
CA HIS A 142 3.25 -34.98 65.21
C HIS A 142 4.25 -34.15 64.39
N ILE A 143 4.84 -33.12 65.02
CA ILE A 143 6.01 -32.40 64.49
C ILE A 143 6.94 -32.27 65.70
N ASN A 144 8.22 -32.58 65.63
CA ASN A 144 9.25 -31.60 65.30
C ASN A 144 10.62 -32.28 65.40
N HIS A 145 11.26 -32.55 64.25
CA HIS A 145 12.70 -32.42 64.03
C HIS A 145 13.08 -32.86 62.60
N SER A 146 12.45 -33.91 62.05
CA SER A 146 12.66 -34.31 60.65
C SER A 146 12.00 -33.36 59.65
N LEU A 147 10.78 -32.88 59.96
CA LEU A 147 10.05 -31.94 59.10
C LEU A 147 10.73 -30.57 59.03
N LEU A 148 11.50 -30.18 60.06
CA LEU A 148 12.19 -28.89 60.13
C LEU A 148 13.34 -28.83 59.11
N TYR A 149 14.13 -29.90 58.99
CA TYR A 149 15.20 -30.00 58.00
C TYR A 149 14.66 -29.98 56.56
N ASP A 150 13.57 -30.71 56.29
CA ASP A 150 12.92 -30.70 54.98
C ASP A 150 12.36 -29.31 54.64
N THR A 151 11.79 -28.60 55.62
CA THR A 151 11.32 -27.22 55.40
C THR A 151 12.47 -26.23 55.20
N GLU A 152 13.61 -26.42 55.85
CA GLU A 152 14.76 -25.51 55.77
C GLU A 152 15.50 -25.65 54.43
N ASP A 153 15.66 -26.87 53.93
CA ASP A 153 16.16 -27.13 52.58
C ASP A 153 15.19 -26.60 51.50
N THR A 154 13.87 -26.79 51.70
CA THR A 154 12.87 -26.24 50.76
C THR A 154 12.90 -24.70 50.74
N ILE A 155 13.04 -24.06 51.89
CA ILE A 155 13.19 -22.59 51.99
C ILE A 155 14.45 -22.12 51.27
N LYS A 156 15.55 -22.85 51.41
CA LYS A 156 16.80 -22.54 50.74
C LYS A 156 16.67 -22.67 49.22
N THR A 157 16.10 -23.77 48.71
CA THR A 157 15.84 -23.95 47.27
C THR A 157 14.92 -22.86 46.74
N MET A 158 13.82 -22.53 47.43
CA MET A 158 12.93 -21.44 47.02
C MET A 158 13.63 -20.07 47.02
N SER A 159 14.55 -19.83 47.96
CA SER A 159 15.32 -18.58 48.02
C SER A 159 16.31 -18.47 46.85
N GLU A 160 16.98 -19.57 46.50
CA GLU A 160 17.87 -19.66 45.34
C GLU A 160 17.08 -19.48 44.02
N GLU A 161 15.88 -20.06 43.91
CA GLU A 161 14.99 -19.87 42.77
C GLU A 161 14.47 -18.44 42.65
N LEU A 162 14.13 -17.79 43.76
CA LEU A 162 13.72 -16.38 43.78
C LEU A 162 14.84 -15.46 43.31
N GLU A 163 16.08 -15.66 43.77
CA GLU A 163 17.21 -14.85 43.33
C GLU A 163 17.53 -15.11 41.85
N SER A 164 17.41 -16.37 41.39
CA SER A 164 17.55 -16.70 39.97
C SER A 164 16.47 -16.03 39.10
N MET A 165 15.21 -16.03 39.56
CA MET A 165 14.12 -15.36 38.86
C MET A 165 14.31 -13.84 38.83
N LYS A 166 14.81 -13.25 39.91
CA LYS A 166 15.11 -11.82 39.97
C LYS A 166 16.21 -11.44 38.98
N GLY A 167 17.29 -12.22 38.88
CA GLY A 167 18.33 -12.01 37.87
C GLY A 167 17.79 -12.09 36.44
N LYS A 168 16.97 -13.10 36.13
CA LYS A 168 16.31 -13.20 34.80
C LYS A 168 15.36 -12.03 34.52
N MET A 169 14.72 -11.48 35.55
CA MET A 169 13.83 -10.33 35.42
C MET A 169 14.63 -9.07 35.07
N GLU A 170 15.75 -8.84 35.75
CA GLU A 170 16.68 -7.73 35.48
C GLU A 170 17.26 -7.80 34.06
N GLU A 171 17.71 -8.99 33.62
CA GLU A 171 18.20 -9.20 32.25
C GLU A 171 17.12 -8.92 31.19
N LYS A 172 15.88 -9.38 31.44
CA LYS A 172 14.75 -9.14 30.53
C LYS A 172 14.40 -7.65 30.47
N GLU A 173 14.46 -6.95 31.60
CA GLU A 173 14.21 -5.51 31.65
C GLU A 173 15.27 -4.73 30.86
N GLU A 174 16.55 -5.11 30.98
CA GLU A 174 17.63 -4.50 30.20
C GLU A 174 17.45 -4.76 28.69
N MET A 175 17.07 -6.00 28.32
CA MET A 175 16.78 -6.35 26.93
C MET A 175 15.61 -5.52 26.38
N MET A 176 14.55 -5.32 27.17
CA MET A 176 13.40 -4.51 26.79
C MET A 176 13.79 -3.05 26.57
N LYS A 177 14.55 -2.43 27.48
CA LYS A 177 15.08 -1.07 27.31
C LYS A 177 15.93 -0.93 26.04
N LYS A 178 16.76 -1.94 25.73
CA LYS A 178 17.57 -1.95 24.51
C LYS A 178 16.72 -2.07 23.25
N MET A 179 15.64 -2.86 23.30
CA MET A 179 14.70 -3.04 22.20
C MET A 179 13.89 -1.76 21.95
N GLU A 180 13.40 -1.10 23.00
CA GLU A 180 12.72 0.19 22.92
C GLU A 180 13.61 1.27 22.30
N LYS A 181 14.88 1.35 22.74
CA LYS A 181 15.84 2.28 22.15
C LYS A 181 16.04 2.06 20.66
N LYS A 182 16.24 0.80 20.24
CA LYS A 182 16.39 0.46 18.82
C LYS A 182 15.12 0.76 18.02
N MET A 183 13.95 0.52 18.59
CA MET A 183 12.68 0.82 17.95
C MET A 183 12.51 2.32 17.72
N SER A 184 12.87 3.13 18.72
CA SER A 184 12.88 4.60 18.60
C SER A 184 13.85 5.09 17.51
N GLU A 185 15.08 4.58 17.47
CA GLU A 185 16.06 4.92 16.42
C GLU A 185 15.56 4.56 15.00
N VAL A 186 14.88 3.41 14.85
CA VAL A 186 14.29 3.00 13.56
C VAL A 186 13.12 3.92 13.18
N GLN A 187 12.28 4.30 14.13
CA GLN A 187 11.17 5.23 13.89
C GLN A 187 11.68 6.61 13.48
N GLU A 188 12.73 7.12 14.14
CA GLU A 188 13.35 8.40 13.80
C GLU A 188 13.95 8.39 12.39
N ARG A 189 14.70 7.33 12.02
CA ARG A 189 15.23 7.19 10.66
C ARG A 189 14.13 7.16 9.60
N LYS A 190 13.07 6.39 9.83
CA LYS A 190 11.92 6.34 8.91
C LYS A 190 11.24 7.70 8.78
N ALA A 191 11.11 8.43 9.89
CA ALA A 191 10.52 9.78 9.87
C ALA A 191 11.37 10.76 9.05
N GLU A 192 12.70 10.68 9.15
CA GLU A 192 13.62 11.51 8.36
C GLU A 192 13.56 11.15 6.87
N GLU A 193 13.58 9.86 6.51
CA GLU A 193 13.43 9.40 5.12
C GLU A 193 12.12 9.91 4.50
N ILE A 194 11.00 9.85 5.25
CA ILE A 194 9.71 10.38 4.82
C ILE A 194 9.80 11.90 4.57
N ARG A 195 10.49 12.64 5.44
CA ARG A 195 10.66 14.10 5.28
C ARG A 195 11.48 14.41 4.03
N GLU A 196 12.57 13.70 3.80
CA GLU A 196 13.42 13.88 2.61
C GLU A 196 12.67 13.55 1.32
N ILE A 197 11.90 12.46 1.30
CA ILE A 197 11.07 12.08 0.14
C ILE A 197 10.02 13.15 -0.14
N ARG A 198 9.34 13.68 0.89
CA ARG A 198 8.36 14.76 0.74
C ARG A 198 8.99 16.03 0.16
N GLN A 199 10.20 16.38 0.61
CA GLN A 199 10.92 17.53 0.07
C GLN A 199 11.26 17.33 -1.40
N LYS A 200 11.85 16.18 -1.76
CA LYS A 200 12.18 15.86 -3.17
C LYS A 200 10.94 15.85 -4.07
N LEU A 201 9.79 15.42 -3.55
CA LEU A 201 8.53 15.40 -4.28
C LEU A 201 8.01 16.83 -4.53
N SER A 202 8.07 17.69 -3.50
CA SER A 202 7.74 19.13 -3.62
C SER A 202 8.63 19.84 -4.63
N ASP A 203 9.96 19.64 -4.56
CA ASP A 203 10.91 20.25 -5.49
C ASP A 203 10.63 19.83 -6.95
N ARG A 204 10.24 18.55 -7.14
CA ARG A 204 9.88 18.01 -8.45
C ARG A 204 8.57 18.57 -8.99
N GLU A 205 7.59 18.83 -8.13
CA GLU A 205 6.31 19.47 -8.52
C GLU A 205 6.52 20.92 -8.97
N ILE A 206 7.40 21.65 -8.29
CA ILE A 206 7.80 23.01 -8.68
C ILE A 206 8.46 22.97 -10.07
N ALA A 207 9.47 22.10 -10.25
CA ALA A 207 10.17 21.96 -11.53
C ALA A 207 9.24 21.54 -12.68
N TYR A 208 8.25 20.68 -12.41
CA TYR A 208 7.25 20.28 -13.41
C TYR A 208 6.37 21.47 -13.82
N THR A 209 5.97 22.31 -12.87
CA THR A 209 5.16 23.50 -13.13
C THR A 209 5.92 24.52 -13.99
N GLU A 210 7.20 24.72 -13.70
CA GLU A 210 8.08 25.59 -14.50
C GLU A 210 8.25 25.07 -15.94
N LEU A 211 8.47 23.76 -16.11
CA LEU A 211 8.58 23.15 -17.44
C LEU A 211 7.28 23.23 -18.26
N GLU A 212 6.12 23.06 -17.62
CA GLU A 212 4.84 23.20 -18.33
C GLU A 212 4.58 24.66 -18.75
N TYR A 213 5.00 25.62 -17.92
CA TYR A 213 4.99 27.04 -18.29
C TYR A 213 5.91 27.34 -19.48
N GLU A 214 7.16 26.86 -19.45
CA GLU A 214 8.11 27.04 -20.55
C GLU A 214 7.59 26.41 -21.86
N LYS A 215 7.05 25.20 -21.79
CA LYS A 215 6.42 24.51 -22.93
C LYS A 215 5.24 25.31 -23.50
N SER A 216 4.40 25.90 -22.64
CA SER A 216 3.30 26.76 -23.09
C SER A 216 3.83 27.99 -23.83
N MET A 217 4.86 28.64 -23.31
CA MET A 217 5.51 29.80 -23.94
C MET A 217 6.11 29.45 -25.29
N LEU A 218 6.86 28.35 -25.38
CA LEU A 218 7.46 27.88 -26.64
C LEU A 218 6.41 27.46 -27.68
N SER A 219 5.31 26.86 -27.25
CA SER A 219 4.20 26.51 -28.14
C SER A 219 3.56 27.76 -28.75
N GLU A 220 3.37 28.81 -27.94
CA GLU A 220 2.82 30.07 -28.38
C GLU A 220 3.77 30.82 -29.33
N GLU A 221 5.07 30.83 -29.03
CA GLU A 221 6.07 31.40 -29.93
C GLU A 221 6.14 30.64 -31.27
N SER A 222 6.08 29.30 -31.23
CA SER A 222 6.02 28.46 -32.44
C SER A 222 4.79 28.77 -33.29
N ARG A 223 3.63 29.00 -32.66
CA ARG A 223 2.40 29.41 -33.35
C ARG A 223 2.57 30.78 -34.02
N ARG A 224 3.08 31.78 -33.29
CA ARG A 224 3.32 33.13 -33.82
C ARG A 224 4.26 33.10 -35.02
N LEU A 225 5.37 32.36 -34.94
CA LEU A 225 6.33 32.25 -36.04
C LEU A 225 5.72 31.56 -37.27
N LYS A 226 4.86 30.56 -37.09
CA LYS A 226 4.14 29.92 -38.21
C LYS A 226 3.18 30.90 -38.91
N GLU A 227 2.49 31.73 -38.15
CA GLU A 227 1.62 32.79 -38.69
C GLU A 227 2.42 33.81 -39.49
N GLU A 228 3.53 34.32 -38.93
CA GLU A 228 4.43 35.26 -39.61
C GLU A 228 5.00 34.68 -40.91
N ILE A 229 5.44 33.42 -40.89
CA ILE A 229 5.91 32.71 -42.10
C ILE A 229 4.78 32.62 -43.14
N GLY A 230 3.55 32.35 -42.72
CA GLY A 230 2.37 32.31 -43.60
C GLY A 230 2.09 33.66 -44.27
N GLU A 231 2.15 34.75 -43.50
CA GLU A 231 1.99 36.11 -44.01
C GLU A 231 3.09 36.47 -45.02
N LEU A 232 4.36 36.17 -44.67
CA LEU A 232 5.50 36.43 -45.55
C LEU A 232 5.39 35.66 -46.87
N ARG A 233 5.01 34.38 -46.84
CA ARG A 233 4.76 33.58 -48.07
C ARG A 233 3.67 34.20 -48.95
N THR A 234 2.62 34.74 -48.33
CA THR A 234 1.52 35.40 -49.05
C THR A 234 1.98 36.71 -49.68
N ARG A 235 2.76 37.52 -48.95
CA ARG A 235 3.36 38.76 -49.46
C ARG A 235 4.30 38.49 -50.64
N VAL A 236 5.21 37.52 -50.51
CA VAL A 236 6.11 37.11 -51.61
C VAL A 236 5.31 36.70 -52.84
N SER A 237 4.30 35.83 -52.67
CA SER A 237 3.45 35.38 -53.78
C SER A 237 2.72 36.52 -54.48
N THR A 238 2.33 37.55 -53.73
CA THR A 238 1.67 38.75 -54.28
C THR A 238 2.65 39.62 -55.06
N ILE A 239 3.85 39.83 -54.53
CA ILE A 239 4.91 40.61 -55.19
C ILE A 239 5.31 39.93 -56.50
N THR A 240 5.63 38.63 -56.48
CA THR A 240 6.02 37.85 -57.67
C THR A 240 4.97 37.97 -58.77
N ARG A 241 3.68 37.81 -58.44
CA ARG A 241 2.58 37.98 -59.42
C ARG A 241 2.54 39.39 -60.00
N SER A 242 2.72 40.41 -59.16
CA SER A 242 2.69 41.81 -59.60
C SER A 242 3.88 42.17 -60.50
N GLU A 243 5.05 41.59 -60.25
CA GLU A 243 6.25 41.76 -61.08
C GLU A 243 6.09 41.05 -62.43
N GLU A 244 5.55 39.83 -62.44
CA GLU A 244 5.24 39.09 -63.68
C GLU A 244 4.21 39.83 -64.56
N GLU A 245 3.22 40.49 -63.95
CA GLU A 245 2.26 41.33 -64.67
C GLU A 245 2.90 42.59 -65.25
N ARG A 246 3.76 43.29 -64.47
CA ARG A 246 4.50 44.45 -64.96
C ARG A 246 5.40 44.09 -66.14
N PHE A 247 6.17 43.01 -66.01
CA PHE A 247 7.06 42.52 -67.06
C PHE A 247 6.30 42.16 -68.34
N ARG A 248 5.10 41.58 -68.23
CA ARG A 248 4.24 41.32 -69.40
C ARG A 248 3.76 42.59 -70.09
N ARG A 249 3.45 43.65 -69.34
CA ARG A 249 3.02 44.95 -69.91
C ARG A 249 4.15 45.68 -70.62
N GLU A 250 5.38 45.61 -70.11
CA GLU A 250 6.54 46.29 -70.71
C GLU A 250 7.01 45.63 -72.02
N LYS A 251 6.66 44.35 -72.25
CA LYS A 251 7.01 43.61 -73.47
C LYS A 251 5.94 43.67 -74.57
N SER A 252 4.76 44.22 -74.29
CA SER A 252 3.62 44.25 -75.22
C SER A 252 3.42 45.64 -75.81
#